data_AF-A0A093I760-F1
#
_entry.id   AF-A0A093I760-F1
#
_cell.length_a   1.000
_cell.length_b   1.000
_cell.length_c   1.000
_cell.angle_alpha   90.00
_cell.angle_beta   90.00
_cell.angle_gamma   90.00
#
_symmetry.space_group_name_H-M   'P 1'
#
loop_
_entity.id
_entity.type
_entity.pdbx_description
1 polymer ?
#
loop_
_entity_poly.entity_id
_entity_poly.type
_entity_poly.pdbx_seq_one_letter_code
_entity_poly.pdbx_strand_id
1 'polypeptide(L)'
;DQRLAELVEELTTSGEPQLEPGKMKELKKICKSSDEHISHAYHLLMTRLNEEHAEIRFSAFQIVHELFTRSHQFRTLIISNFQEFLELTVGIDHEQPLPPPKEVAQKLRKAAIKAVQDWHEKYGEAYKQLSLGYHFLKQNKKV
;
A
#
# COMPACT_ATOMS: atom_id res chain seq x y z
N ASP A 1 10.17 7.70 15.42
CA ASP A 1 9.45 8.97 15.60
C ASP A 1 8.00 8.67 15.99
N GLN A 2 7.56 9.18 17.14
CA GLN A 2 6.21 8.94 17.68
C GLN A 2 5.12 9.59 16.82
N ARG A 3 5.37 10.78 16.29
CA ARG A 3 4.38 11.53 15.50
C ARG A 3 4.07 10.82 14.18
N LEU A 4 5.06 10.18 13.56
CA LEU A 4 4.83 9.37 12.36
C LEU A 4 3.86 8.21 12.63
N ALA A 5 3.99 7.54 13.77
CA ALA A 5 3.09 6.45 14.15
C ALA A 5 1.67 6.95 14.41
N GLU A 6 1.54 8.06 15.16
CA GLU A 6 0.24 8.72 15.40
C GLU A 6 -0.44 9.12 14.08
N LEU A 7 0.30 9.72 13.13
CA LEU A 7 -0.25 10.10 11.83
C LEU A 7 -0.74 8.89 11.03
N VAL A 8 0.00 7.78 11.03
CA VAL A 8 -0.42 6.55 10.34
C VAL A 8 -1.69 6.00 11.00
N GLU A 9 -1.75 5.95 12.33
CA GLU A 9 -2.94 5.50 13.06
C GLU A 9 -4.15 6.40 12.79
N GLU A 10 -4.01 7.71 12.94
CA GLU A 10 -5.07 8.70 12.70
C GLU A 10 -5.61 8.65 11.25
N LEU A 11 -4.72 8.48 10.27
CA LEU A 11 -5.09 8.40 8.85
C LEU A 11 -5.77 7.08 8.49
N THR A 12 -5.49 6.00 9.22
CA THR A 12 -6.00 4.67 8.92
C THR A 12 -7.23 4.27 9.75
N THR A 13 -7.53 5.00 10.82
CA THR A 13 -8.68 4.75 11.71
C THR A 13 -9.75 5.83 11.65
N SER A 14 -9.65 6.80 10.73
CA SER A 14 -10.62 7.90 10.60
C SER A 14 -12.02 7.45 10.16
N GLY A 15 -12.14 6.30 9.49
CA GLY A 15 -13.37 5.86 8.83
C GLY A 15 -13.72 6.64 7.56
N GLU A 16 -12.87 7.59 7.15
CA GLU A 16 -13.12 8.42 5.98
C GLU A 16 -12.66 7.74 4.68
N PRO A 17 -13.39 7.91 3.56
CA PRO A 17 -13.04 7.28 2.28
C PRO A 17 -11.80 7.89 1.60
N GLN A 18 -11.35 9.06 2.08
CA GLN A 18 -10.18 9.79 1.61
C GLN A 18 -9.33 10.21 2.79
N LEU A 19 -8.01 10.17 2.62
CA LEU A 19 -7.05 10.62 3.62
C LEU A 19 -7.15 12.12 3.85
N GLU A 20 -7.09 12.54 5.12
CA GLU A 20 -7.09 13.96 5.48
C GLU A 20 -5.83 14.65 4.88
N PRO A 21 -5.98 15.66 4.02
CA PRO A 21 -4.87 16.25 3.28
C PRO A 21 -3.77 16.87 4.15
N GLY A 22 -4.13 17.49 5.28
CA GLY A 22 -3.19 18.11 6.23
C GLY A 22 -2.25 17.09 6.85
N LYS A 23 -2.80 16.03 7.44
CA LYS A 23 -2.08 14.88 8.02
C LYS A 23 -1.24 14.17 6.97
N MET A 24 -1.76 13.99 5.76
CA MET A 24 -0.98 13.37 4.68
C MET A 24 0.20 14.25 4.24
N LYS A 25 0.05 15.57 4.26
CA LYS A 25 1.15 16.52 4.00
C LYS A 25 2.21 16.43 5.12
N GLU A 26 1.79 16.33 6.37
CA GLU A 26 2.68 16.18 7.52
C GLU A 26 3.45 14.86 7.46
N LEU A 27 2.77 13.73 7.24
CA LEU A 27 3.38 12.40 7.10
C LEU A 27 4.45 12.40 6.01
N LYS A 28 4.14 12.96 4.83
CA LYS A 28 5.11 13.09 3.73
C LYS A 28 6.33 13.94 4.11
N LYS A 29 6.14 15.00 4.88
CA LYS A 29 7.24 15.87 5.34
C LYS A 29 8.19 15.08 6.25
N ILE A 30 7.65 14.30 7.18
CA ILE A 30 8.44 13.44 8.09
C ILE A 30 9.18 12.38 7.27
N CYS A 31 8.47 11.66 6.40
CA CYS A 31 9.05 10.62 5.53
C CYS A 31 10.23 11.16 4.68
N LYS A 32 10.14 12.39 4.18
CA LYS A 32 11.21 13.00 3.36
C LYS A 32 12.49 13.33 4.16
N SER A 33 12.42 13.39 5.49
CA SER A 33 13.54 13.85 6.32
C SER A 33 14.72 12.88 6.38
N SER A 34 14.47 11.57 6.23
CA SER A 34 15.52 10.54 6.23
C SER A 34 15.00 9.20 5.74
N ASP A 35 15.92 8.36 5.29
CA ASP A 35 15.62 6.97 4.91
C ASP A 35 15.11 6.12 6.09
N GLU A 36 15.50 6.42 7.33
CA GLU A 36 15.00 5.72 8.52
C GLU A 36 13.50 5.94 8.74
N HIS A 37 13.02 7.17 8.54
CA HIS A 37 11.59 7.50 8.56
C HIS A 37 10.81 6.80 7.44
N ILE A 38 11.40 6.66 6.25
CA ILE A 38 10.78 5.88 5.16
C ILE A 38 10.64 4.41 5.56
N SER A 39 11.69 3.82 6.11
CA SER A 39 11.65 2.45 6.62
C SER A 39 10.64 2.30 7.74
N HIS A 40 10.57 3.23 8.69
CA HIS A 40 9.59 3.19 9.77
C HIS A 40 8.15 3.29 9.26
N ALA A 41 7.87 4.21 8.31
CA ALA A 41 6.57 4.32 7.66
C ALA A 41 6.18 3.01 6.95
N TYR A 42 7.13 2.37 6.26
CA TYR A 42 6.88 1.08 5.62
C TYR A 42 6.40 0.03 6.62
N HIS A 43 7.10 -0.16 7.75
CA HIS A 43 6.70 -1.15 8.75
C HIS A 43 5.33 -0.83 9.37
N LEU A 44 5.07 0.45 9.70
CA LEU A 44 3.77 0.88 10.22
C LEU A 44 2.65 0.57 9.22
N LEU A 45 2.87 0.84 7.94
CA LEU A 45 1.87 0.61 6.89
C LEU A 45 1.64 -0.88 6.62
N MET A 46 2.68 -1.72 6.65
CA MET A 46 2.51 -3.17 6.53
C MET A 46 1.71 -3.73 7.73
N THR A 47 1.95 -3.23 8.95
CA THR A 47 1.12 -3.57 10.12
C THR A 47 -0.35 -3.19 9.89
N ARG A 48 -0.64 -1.98 9.39
CA ARG A 48 -2.01 -1.56 9.09
C ARG A 48 -2.65 -2.36 7.93
N LEU A 49 -1.86 -2.74 6.93
CA LEU A 49 -2.32 -3.62 5.84
C LEU A 49 -2.66 -5.04 6.31
N ASN A 50 -2.14 -5.47 7.46
CA ASN A 50 -2.42 -6.79 8.02
C ASN A 50 -3.64 -6.82 8.97
N GLU A 51 -4.25 -5.67 9.27
CA GLU A 51 -5.42 -5.58 10.15
C GLU A 51 -6.63 -6.31 9.57
N GLU A 52 -7.46 -6.94 10.39
CA GLU A 52 -8.67 -7.67 9.94
C GLU A 52 -9.83 -6.71 9.60
N HIS A 53 -9.55 -5.65 8.84
CA HIS A 53 -10.51 -4.61 8.50
C HIS A 53 -10.19 -3.89 7.17
N ALA A 54 -11.09 -3.99 6.19
CA ALA A 54 -10.82 -3.51 4.84
C ALA A 54 -10.69 -1.98 4.74
N GLU A 55 -11.37 -1.20 5.57
CA GLU A 55 -11.21 0.26 5.57
C GLU A 55 -9.82 0.69 6.04
N ILE A 56 -9.29 0.03 7.08
CA ILE A 56 -7.94 0.29 7.58
C ILE A 56 -6.92 -0.08 6.50
N ARG A 57 -7.07 -1.26 5.89
CA ARG A 57 -6.21 -1.69 4.78
C ARG A 57 -6.30 -0.73 3.59
N PHE A 58 -7.50 -0.23 3.26
CA PHE A 58 -7.68 0.68 2.14
C PHE A 58 -7.01 2.04 2.37
N SER A 59 -7.17 2.63 3.56
CA SER A 59 -6.48 3.86 3.92
C SER A 59 -4.95 3.66 3.95
N ALA A 60 -4.46 2.54 4.48
CA ALA A 60 -3.04 2.21 4.46
C ALA A 60 -2.51 2.08 3.02
N PHE A 61 -3.27 1.40 2.15
CA PHE A 61 -2.94 1.28 0.73
C PHE A 61 -2.85 2.65 0.03
N GLN A 62 -3.74 3.60 0.34
CA GLN A 62 -3.66 4.96 -0.24
C GLN A 62 -2.35 5.66 0.14
N ILE A 63 -1.87 5.50 1.38
CA ILE A 63 -0.57 6.04 1.83
C ILE A 63 0.58 5.31 1.12
N VAL A 64 0.54 3.98 1.07
CA VAL A 64 1.53 3.15 0.35
C VAL A 64 1.65 3.59 -1.10
N HIS A 65 0.52 3.82 -1.77
CA HIS A 65 0.49 4.25 -3.16
C HIS A 65 1.16 5.61 -3.37
N GLU A 66 0.85 6.60 -2.53
CA GLU A 66 1.50 7.91 -2.61
C GLU A 66 3.01 7.80 -2.35
N LEU A 67 3.44 7.08 -1.31
CA LEU A 67 4.87 6.94 -0.98
C LEU A 67 5.65 6.17 -2.05
N PHE A 68 5.06 5.11 -2.62
CA PHE A 68 5.65 4.34 -3.71
C PHE A 68 5.94 5.22 -4.94
N THR A 69 5.00 6.08 -5.33
CA THR A 69 5.22 6.95 -6.49
C THR A 69 6.30 8.01 -6.27
N ARG A 70 6.60 8.36 -5.01
CA ARG A 70 7.48 9.49 -4.65
C ARG A 70 8.86 9.10 -4.12
N SER A 71 9.02 7.92 -3.50
CA SER A 71 10.26 7.51 -2.84
C SER A 71 10.82 6.22 -3.43
N HIS A 72 12.06 6.28 -3.95
CA HIS A 72 12.75 5.09 -4.47
C HIS A 72 13.01 4.03 -3.39
N GLN A 73 13.43 4.45 -2.20
CA GLN A 73 13.64 3.53 -1.09
C GLN A 73 12.33 2.84 -0.69
N PHE A 74 11.23 3.58 -0.60
CA PHE A 74 9.93 2.99 -0.28
C PHE A 74 9.47 1.99 -1.34
N ARG A 75 9.69 2.29 -2.64
CA ARG A 75 9.45 1.31 -3.71
C ARG A 75 10.25 0.03 -3.50
N THR A 76 11.53 0.17 -3.19
CA THR A 76 12.43 -0.97 -2.98
C THR A 76 11.93 -1.86 -1.85
N LEU A 77 11.48 -1.27 -0.74
CA LEU A 77 10.89 -2.00 0.40
C LEU A 77 9.61 -2.76 -0.01
N ILE A 78 8.65 -2.08 -0.65
CA ILE A 78 7.41 -2.73 -1.13
C ILE A 78 7.70 -3.85 -2.12
N ILE A 79 8.61 -3.63 -3.07
CA ILE A 79 8.94 -4.62 -4.10
C ILE A 79 9.65 -5.83 -3.49
N SER A 80 10.54 -5.63 -2.51
CA SER A 80 11.22 -6.73 -1.83
C SER A 80 10.27 -7.68 -1.10
N ASN A 81 9.08 -7.19 -0.73
CA ASN A 81 8.03 -7.96 -0.07
C ASN A 81 6.72 -7.96 -0.89
N PHE A 82 6.83 -8.02 -2.22
CA PHE A 82 5.69 -7.75 -3.09
C PHE A 82 4.59 -8.80 -3.00
N GLN A 83 4.94 -10.06 -2.72
CA GLN A 83 3.96 -11.12 -2.57
C GLN A 83 3.03 -10.85 -1.38
N GLU A 84 3.57 -10.59 -0.19
CA GLU A 84 2.77 -10.25 1.00
C GLU A 84 1.91 -9.01 0.74
N PHE A 85 2.47 -7.98 0.10
CA PHE A 85 1.69 -6.81 -0.31
C PHE A 85 0.48 -7.18 -1.20
N LEU A 86 0.65 -8.06 -2.19
CA LEU A 86 -0.44 -8.49 -3.06
C LEU A 86 -1.45 -9.39 -2.32
N GLU A 87 -1.01 -10.21 -1.38
CA GLU A 87 -1.90 -10.99 -0.50
C GLU A 87 -2.80 -10.05 0.31
N LEU A 88 -2.20 -9.05 0.97
CA LEU A 88 -2.91 -8.12 1.85
C LEU A 88 -3.83 -7.12 1.12
N THR A 89 -3.53 -6.77 -0.14
CA THR A 89 -4.27 -5.73 -0.89
C THR A 89 -5.11 -6.26 -2.04
N VAL A 90 -4.73 -7.38 -2.65
CA VAL A 90 -5.49 -7.99 -3.75
C VAL A 90 -6.18 -9.27 -3.28
N GLY A 91 -5.74 -9.93 -2.21
CA GLY A 91 -6.24 -11.24 -1.79
C GLY A 91 -5.94 -12.27 -2.86
N ILE A 92 -4.65 -12.42 -3.19
CA ILE A 92 -4.17 -13.43 -4.15
C ILE A 92 -4.10 -14.83 -3.51
N ASP A 93 -3.97 -14.89 -2.18
CA ASP A 93 -4.16 -16.11 -1.40
C ASP A 93 -5.66 -16.37 -1.21
N HIS A 94 -6.09 -17.58 -1.56
CA HIS A 94 -7.49 -18.00 -1.43
C HIS A 94 -7.83 -18.43 0.00
N GLU A 95 -6.84 -18.85 0.78
CA GLU A 95 -7.00 -19.20 2.20
C GLU A 95 -7.10 -17.94 3.08
N GLN A 96 -6.62 -16.80 2.56
CA GLN A 96 -6.64 -15.50 3.23
C GLN A 96 -7.33 -14.44 2.34
N PRO A 97 -8.67 -14.48 2.24
CA PRO A 97 -9.40 -13.46 1.51
C PRO A 97 -9.26 -12.08 2.17
N LEU A 98 -9.53 -11.01 1.40
CA LEU A 98 -9.59 -9.67 1.97
C LEU A 98 -10.70 -9.58 3.03
N PRO A 99 -10.44 -8.89 4.17
CA PRO A 99 -11.38 -8.83 5.29
C PRO A 99 -12.65 -8.03 4.97
N PRO A 100 -13.70 -8.08 5.80
CA PRO A 100 -14.86 -7.20 5.68
C PRO A 100 -14.50 -5.72 5.95
N PRO A 101 -15.33 -4.74 5.51
CA PRO A 101 -16.54 -4.90 4.70
C PRO A 101 -16.25 -5.25 3.23
N LYS A 102 -17.09 -6.10 2.63
CA LYS A 102 -16.91 -6.64 1.26
C LYS A 102 -16.78 -5.56 0.19
N GLU A 103 -17.57 -4.49 0.29
CA GLU A 103 -17.55 -3.40 -0.70
C GLU A 103 -16.20 -2.67 -0.72
N VAL A 104 -15.66 -2.40 0.48
CA VAL A 104 -14.37 -1.75 0.64
C VAL A 104 -13.23 -2.69 0.22
N ALA A 105 -13.31 -3.97 0.55
CA ALA A 105 -12.36 -4.98 0.09
C ALA A 105 -12.30 -5.06 -1.45
N GLN A 106 -13.45 -5.00 -2.12
CA GLN A 106 -13.50 -4.94 -3.59
C GLN A 106 -12.89 -3.65 -4.15
N LYS A 107 -13.13 -2.51 -3.48
CA LYS A 107 -12.52 -1.22 -3.84
C LYS A 107 -10.99 -1.27 -3.69
N LEU A 108 -10.50 -1.78 -2.57
CA LEU A 108 -9.08 -2.01 -2.31
C LEU A 108 -8.46 -2.90 -3.39
N ARG A 109 -9.05 -4.07 -3.67
CA ARG A 109 -8.57 -4.97 -4.74
C ARG A 109 -8.43 -4.25 -6.08
N LYS A 110 -9.47 -3.53 -6.51
CA LYS A 110 -9.46 -2.80 -7.80
C LYS A 110 -8.39 -1.72 -7.83
N ALA A 111 -8.27 -0.94 -6.75
CA ALA A 111 -7.29 0.13 -6.65
C ALA A 111 -5.85 -0.40 -6.63
N ALA A 112 -5.60 -1.50 -5.90
CA ALA A 112 -4.30 -2.15 -5.84
C ALA A 112 -3.87 -2.73 -7.18
N ILE A 113 -4.77 -3.43 -7.88
CA ILE A 113 -4.50 -3.92 -9.24
C ILE A 113 -4.13 -2.77 -10.19
N LYS A 114 -4.92 -1.68 -10.17
CA LYS A 114 -4.65 -0.51 -11.01
C LYS A 114 -3.31 0.14 -10.67
N ALA A 115 -2.99 0.27 -9.39
CA ALA A 115 -1.71 0.82 -8.95
C ALA A 115 -0.54 -0.05 -9.43
N VAL A 116 -0.63 -1.37 -9.33
CA VAL A 116 0.42 -2.28 -9.82
C VAL A 116 0.62 -2.14 -11.33
N GLN A 117 -0.45 -2.00 -12.10
CA GLN A 117 -0.34 -1.68 -13.53
C GLN A 117 0.41 -0.37 -13.76
N ASP A 118 0.02 0.71 -13.08
CA ASP A 118 0.64 2.03 -13.24
C ASP A 118 2.10 2.04 -12.80
N TRP A 119 2.41 1.30 -11.73
CA TRP A 119 3.78 1.12 -11.27
C TRP A 119 4.60 0.33 -12.27
N HIS A 120 4.05 -0.74 -12.85
CA HIS A 120 4.72 -1.52 -13.87
C HIS A 120 5.00 -0.69 -15.13
N GLU A 121 4.03 0.08 -15.62
CA GLU A 121 4.21 0.97 -16.77
C GLU A 121 5.35 1.98 -16.54
N LYS A 122 5.48 2.48 -15.31
CA LYS A 122 6.48 3.51 -14.98
C LYS A 122 7.84 2.98 -14.53
N TYR A 123 7.86 1.83 -13.88
CA TYR A 123 9.03 1.33 -13.16
C TYR A 123 9.38 -0.12 -13.48
N GLY A 124 8.55 -0.86 -14.24
CA GLY A 124 8.69 -2.30 -14.47
C GLY A 124 10.03 -2.71 -15.08
N GLU A 125 10.61 -1.88 -15.95
CA GLU A 125 11.94 -2.14 -16.52
C GLU A 125 13.04 -2.23 -15.45
N ALA A 126 12.93 -1.41 -14.39
CA ALA A 126 13.92 -1.35 -13.31
C ALA A 126 13.70 -2.41 -12.22
N TYR A 127 12.50 -2.99 -12.11
CA TYR A 127 12.15 -3.91 -11.03
C TYR A 127 11.49 -5.19 -11.56
N LYS A 128 12.31 -6.22 -11.77
CA LYS A 128 11.85 -7.53 -12.26
C LYS A 128 10.70 -8.12 -11.43
N GLN A 129 10.74 -8.01 -10.11
CA GLN A 129 9.68 -8.53 -9.23
C GLN A 129 8.34 -7.82 -9.42
N LEU A 130 8.36 -6.51 -9.68
CA LEU A 130 7.15 -5.75 -10.00
C LEU A 130 6.52 -6.24 -11.31
N SER A 131 7.35 -6.46 -12.35
CA SER A 131 6.88 -6.99 -13.64
C SER A 131 6.32 -8.40 -13.53
N LEU A 132 6.96 -9.27 -12.75
CA LEU A 132 6.46 -10.61 -12.48
C LEU A 132 5.08 -10.57 -11.78
N GLY A 133 4.94 -9.75 -10.73
CA GLY A 133 3.65 -9.63 -10.05
C GLY A 133 2.56 -9.00 -10.93
N TYR A 134 2.89 -8.01 -11.76
CA TYR A 134 1.96 -7.48 -12.76
C TYR A 134 1.47 -8.56 -13.74
N HIS A 135 2.39 -9.34 -14.33
CA HIS A 135 2.01 -10.40 -15.27
C HIS A 135 1.20 -11.52 -14.60
N PHE A 136 1.53 -11.87 -13.36
CA PHE A 136 0.73 -12.79 -12.55
C PHE A 136 -0.73 -12.29 -12.40
N LEU A 137 -0.91 -11.01 -12.03
CA LEU A 137 -2.26 -10.43 -11.88
C LEU A 137 -3.01 -10.40 -13.21
N LYS A 138 -2.35 -10.03 -14.30
CA LYS A 138 -2.93 -10.00 -15.66
C LYS A 138 -3.49 -11.37 -16.06
N GLN A 139 -2.73 -12.44 -15.81
CA GLN A 139 -3.13 -13.80 -16.16
C GLN A 139 -4.24 -14.36 -15.26
N ASN A 140 -4.15 -14.15 -13.93
CA ASN A 140 -5.02 -14.82 -12.96
C ASN A 140 -6.28 -14.03 -12.58
N LYS A 141 -6.27 -12.70 -12.71
CA LYS A 141 -7.39 -11.84 -12.29
C LYS A 141 -8.08 -11.12 -13.45
N LYS A 142 -7.75 -11.47 -14.70
CA LYS A 142 -8.30 -10.89 -15.95
C LYS A 142 -8.28 -9.36 -15.94
N VAL A 143 -7.10 -8.81 -15.68
CA VAL A 143 -6.81 -7.37 -15.78
C VAL A 143 -6.42 -7.04 -17.21
#